data_AF-A0A3B0W0G2-F1
#
_entry.id   AF-A0A3B0W0G2-F1
#
_cell.length_a   1.000
_cell.length_b   1.000
_cell.length_c   1.000
_cell.angle_alpha   90.00
_cell.angle_beta   90.00
_cell.angle_gamma   90.00
#
_symmetry.space_group_name_H-M   'P 1'
#
loop_
_entity.id
_entity.type
_entity.pdbx_description
1 polymer ?
#
loop_
_entity_poly.entity_id
_entity_poly.type
_entity_poly.pdbx_seq_one_letter_code
_entity_poly.pdbx_strand_id
1 'polypeptide(L)'
;MGIKKIVGGTAVFLLLFLVLVGCAAPEAEESDSGGVQIIASGTIEPPTRGAIVVDLPDMGEAPEWRNDVWINSDGPITLASQRGKVVLLEFWTFG
;
A
#
# COMPACT_ATOMS: atom_id res chain seq x y z
N MET A 1 26.87 39.36 -27.18
CA MET A 1 27.34 38.42 -26.14
C MET A 1 26.37 38.52 -24.96
N GLY A 2 25.45 37.56 -24.73
CA GLY A 2 24.60 37.66 -23.51
C GLY A 2 23.37 36.76 -23.38
N ILE A 3 22.73 36.31 -24.46
CA ILE A 3 21.40 35.69 -24.34
C ILE A 3 21.47 34.19 -23.97
N LYS A 4 22.57 33.50 -24.30
CA LYS A 4 22.72 32.05 -24.08
C LYS A 4 22.96 31.64 -22.62
N LYS A 5 23.44 32.55 -21.76
CA LYS A 5 23.68 32.26 -20.32
C LYS A 5 22.41 32.37 -19.47
N ILE A 6 21.38 33.07 -19.95
CA ILE A 6 20.13 33.30 -19.22
C ILE A 6 19.24 32.05 -19.28
N VAL A 7 19.24 31.32 -20.40
CA VAL A 7 18.41 30.12 -20.61
C VAL A 7 18.86 28.92 -19.74
N GLY A 8 20.17 28.79 -19.49
CA GLY A 8 20.70 27.73 -18.62
C GLY A 8 20.41 27.99 -17.14
N GLY A 9 20.48 29.25 -16.71
CA GLY A 9 20.20 29.65 -15.32
C GLY A 9 18.73 29.49 -14.95
N THR A 10 17.82 29.87 -15.84
CA THR A 10 16.37 29.73 -15.60
C THR A 10 15.93 28.28 -15.54
N ALA A 11 16.47 27.40 -16.39
CA ALA A 11 16.12 25.97 -16.35
C ALA A 11 16.55 25.30 -15.04
N VAL A 12 17.75 25.61 -14.54
CA VAL A 12 18.24 25.07 -13.26
C VAL A 12 17.44 25.64 -12.08
N PHE A 13 17.11 26.93 -12.11
CA PHE A 13 16.31 27.56 -11.07
C PHE A 13 14.87 27.03 -11.03
N LEU A 14 14.27 26.78 -12.20
CA LEU A 14 12.93 26.22 -12.33
C LEU A 14 12.88 24.74 -11.89
N LEU A 15 13.93 23.97 -12.18
CA LEU A 15 14.08 22.59 -11.70
C LEU A 15 14.26 22.53 -10.17
N LEU A 16 15.04 23.45 -9.60
CA LEU A 16 15.25 23.55 -8.14
C LEU A 16 13.95 23.91 -7.40
N PHE A 17 13.14 24.81 -7.96
CA PHE A 17 11.82 25.15 -7.41
C PHE A 17 10.84 23.98 -7.47
N LEU A 18 10.85 23.18 -8.54
CA LEU A 18 9.99 21.99 -8.66
C LEU A 18 10.33 20.92 -7.61
N VAL A 19 11.60 20.74 -7.25
CA VAL A 19 12.01 19.78 -6.21
C VAL A 19 11.57 20.24 -4.81
N LEU A 20 11.61 21.54 -4.52
CA LEU A 20 11.24 22.07 -3.20
C LEU A 20 9.72 22.04 -2.92
N VAL A 21 8.87 22.16 -3.95
CA VAL A 21 7.40 22.15 -3.79
C VAL A 21 6.82 20.73 -3.69
N GLY A 22 7.58 19.70 -4.06
CA GLY A 22 7.12 18.30 -4.06
C GLY A 22 7.06 17.60 -2.70
N CYS A 23 7.46 18.24 -1.60
CA CYS A 23 7.59 17.58 -0.29
C CYS A 23 6.36 17.73 0.64
N ALA A 24 5.27 18.35 0.20
CA ALA A 24 4.03 18.42 0.94
C ALA A 24 3.06 17.34 0.44
N ALA A 25 3.12 16.15 1.04
CA ALA A 25 2.08 15.14 0.86
C ALA A 25 0.80 15.63 1.55
N PRO A 26 -0.35 15.75 0.86
CA PRO A 26 -1.61 15.99 1.52
C PRO A 26 -2.00 14.74 2.31
N GLU A 27 -2.20 14.89 3.62
CA GLU A 27 -2.80 13.87 4.47
C GLU A 27 -4.20 13.59 3.92
N ALA A 28 -4.41 12.34 3.47
CA ALA A 28 -5.69 11.89 2.97
C ALA A 28 -6.68 11.83 4.15
N GLU A 29 -7.71 12.66 4.12
CA GLU A 29 -8.81 12.57 5.07
C GLU A 29 -9.69 11.37 4.70
N GLU A 30 -9.72 10.39 5.60
CA GLU A 30 -10.55 9.20 5.48
C GLU A 30 -11.99 9.57 5.86
N SER A 31 -12.84 9.69 4.83
CA SER A 31 -14.28 9.90 4.96
C SER A 31 -14.95 8.63 5.50
N ASP A 32 -15.17 8.60 6.81
CA ASP A 32 -15.93 7.56 7.51
C ASP A 32 -17.43 7.64 7.12
N SER A 33 -17.88 6.68 6.30
CA SER A 33 -19.30 6.43 6.10
C SER A 33 -19.57 4.93 5.96
N GLY A 34 -19.93 4.28 7.07
CA GLY A 34 -20.39 2.88 7.03
C GLY A 34 -20.57 2.24 8.40
N GLY A 35 -21.41 2.82 9.26
CA GLY A 35 -21.65 2.31 10.61
C GLY A 35 -22.23 0.89 10.65
N VAL A 36 -21.49 -0.03 11.27
CA VAL A 36 -22.05 -1.22 11.93
C VAL A 36 -22.21 -0.88 13.41
N GLN A 37 -23.46 -0.79 13.89
CA GLN A 37 -23.73 -0.57 15.30
C GLN A 37 -23.49 -1.86 16.09
N ILE A 38 -22.40 -1.89 16.87
CA ILE A 38 -22.29 -2.81 17.99
C ILE A 38 -22.62 -2.03 19.26
N ILE A 39 -23.68 -2.51 19.92
CA ILE A 39 -24.24 -1.97 21.15
C ILE A 39 -23.22 -2.15 22.28
N ALA A 40 -22.53 -1.08 22.65
CA ALA A 40 -21.96 -0.93 23.99
C ALA A 40 -21.82 0.57 24.29
N SER A 41 -22.61 1.03 25.26
CA SER A 41 -22.39 2.34 25.88
C SER A 41 -21.07 2.25 26.66
N GLY A 42 -20.00 2.67 26.01
CA GLY A 42 -18.66 2.68 26.54
C GLY A 42 -17.81 3.46 25.56
N THR A 43 -17.05 4.43 26.06
CA THR A 43 -16.08 5.24 25.33
C THR A 43 -15.40 4.40 24.25
N ILE A 44 -15.59 4.77 22.97
CA ILE A 44 -14.96 4.06 21.83
C ILE A 44 -13.47 4.38 21.88
N GLU A 45 -12.75 3.62 22.71
CA GLU A 45 -11.30 3.55 22.65
C GLU A 45 -10.95 2.71 21.40
N PRO A 46 -10.09 3.21 20.49
CA PRO A 46 -9.62 2.41 19.37
C PRO A 46 -9.08 1.09 19.92
N PRO A 47 -9.36 -0.06 19.29
CA PRO A 47 -8.81 -1.33 19.75
C PRO A 47 -7.29 -1.18 19.77
N THR A 48 -6.71 -1.25 20.96
CA THR A 48 -5.26 -1.25 21.13
C THR A 48 -4.70 -2.46 20.37
N ARG A 49 -3.56 -2.31 19.71
CA ARG A 49 -2.83 -3.38 19.01
C ARG A 49 -2.54 -4.51 20.01
N GLY A 50 -3.44 -5.49 20.11
CA GLY A 50 -3.41 -6.56 21.12
C GLY A 50 -4.77 -6.94 21.70
N ALA A 51 -5.83 -6.17 21.48
CA ALA A 51 -7.18 -6.49 21.97
C ALA A 51 -7.82 -7.67 21.21
N ILE A 52 -7.34 -7.98 20.00
CA ILE A 52 -7.77 -9.14 19.23
C ILE A 52 -6.65 -10.16 19.23
N VAL A 53 -6.70 -11.10 20.17
CA VAL A 53 -5.83 -12.28 20.16
C VAL A 53 -6.62 -13.40 19.50
N VAL A 54 -6.40 -13.60 18.19
CA VAL A 54 -6.85 -14.79 17.49
C VAL A 54 -5.74 -15.83 17.56
N ASP A 55 -6.01 -16.97 18.20
CA ASP A 55 -5.12 -18.12 18.16
C ASP A 55 -5.28 -18.82 16.81
N LEU A 56 -4.26 -18.73 15.96
CA LEU A 56 -4.24 -19.31 14.62
C LEU A 56 -3.32 -20.54 14.63
N PRO A 57 -3.84 -21.74 14.29
CA PRO A 57 -3.02 -22.94 14.27
C PRO A 57 -1.96 -22.86 13.16
N ASP A 58 -0.74 -23.30 13.46
CA ASP A 58 0.29 -23.53 12.46
C ASP A 58 0.00 -24.85 11.71
N MET A 59 -0.34 -24.74 10.43
CA MET A 59 -0.66 -25.88 9.56
C MET A 59 0.54 -26.32 8.71
N GLY A 60 1.74 -25.83 9.01
CA GLY A 60 2.97 -26.10 8.27
C GLY A 60 3.19 -25.14 7.10
N GLU A 61 4.21 -25.44 6.30
CA GLU A 61 4.59 -24.60 5.17
C GLU A 61 3.52 -24.63 4.07
N ALA A 62 3.12 -23.45 3.60
CA ALA A 62 2.20 -23.33 2.48
C ALA A 62 2.81 -23.98 1.21
N PRO A 63 2.11 -24.94 0.57
CA PRO A 63 2.59 -25.60 -0.64
C PRO A 63 2.85 -24.59 -1.76
N GLU A 64 3.93 -24.79 -2.52
CA GLU A 64 4.27 -23.88 -3.63
C GLU A 64 3.15 -23.84 -4.69
N TRP A 65 2.88 -22.64 -5.21
CA TRP A 65 1.83 -22.40 -6.19
C TRP A 65 2.42 -22.28 -7.58
N ARG A 66 1.75 -22.87 -8.58
CA ARG A 66 2.16 -22.80 -9.99
C ARG A 66 0.94 -22.47 -10.84
N ASN A 67 1.08 -21.46 -11.68
CA ASN A 67 0.08 -21.09 -12.68
C ASN A 67 0.76 -20.57 -13.94
N ASP A 68 0.15 -20.79 -15.08
CA ASP A 68 0.71 -20.45 -16.39
C ASP A 68 0.46 -18.97 -16.76
N VAL A 69 -0.66 -18.40 -16.27
CA VAL A 69 -1.09 -17.04 -16.62
C VAL A 69 -1.17 -16.18 -15.37
N TRP A 70 -0.60 -14.98 -15.46
CA TRP A 70 -0.63 -13.97 -14.42
C TRP A 70 -1.21 -12.67 -14.96
N ILE A 71 -2.06 -12.04 -14.16
CA ILE A 71 -2.63 -10.72 -14.44
C ILE A 71 -2.13 -9.75 -13.37
N ASN A 72 -1.95 -8.47 -13.75
CA ASN A 72 -1.47 -7.40 -12.85
C ASN A 72 -0.09 -7.66 -12.23
N SER A 73 0.77 -8.42 -12.90
CA SER A 73 2.15 -8.68 -12.48
C SER A 73 3.08 -8.69 -13.69
N ASP A 74 4.30 -8.22 -13.52
CA ASP A 74 5.34 -8.25 -14.56
C ASP A 74 5.90 -9.66 -14.82
N GLY A 75 5.56 -10.62 -13.97
CA GLY A 75 5.96 -12.02 -14.11
C GLY A 75 5.28 -12.96 -13.11
N PRO A 76 5.67 -14.25 -13.08
CA PRO A 76 5.11 -15.21 -12.14
C PRO A 76 5.37 -14.84 -10.68
N ILE A 77 4.38 -15.08 -9.81
CA ILE A 77 4.52 -14.91 -8.36
C ILE A 77 4.67 -16.29 -7.72
N THR A 78 5.66 -16.45 -6.86
CA THR A 78 5.92 -17.69 -6.09
C THR A 78 5.73 -17.43 -4.61
N LEU A 79 5.31 -18.41 -3.81
CA LEU A 79 5.20 -18.22 -2.36
C LEU A 79 6.58 -17.99 -1.71
N ALA A 80 7.63 -18.61 -2.26
CA ALA A 80 9.00 -18.39 -1.82
C ALA A 80 9.41 -16.90 -1.92
N SER A 81 9.05 -16.20 -3.00
CA SER A 81 9.37 -14.77 -3.16
C SER A 81 8.54 -13.83 -2.26
N GLN A 82 7.46 -14.34 -1.66
CA GLN A 82 6.57 -13.55 -0.79
C GLN A 82 6.87 -13.72 0.71
N ARG A 83 7.93 -14.45 1.10
CA ARG A 83 8.33 -14.59 2.50
C ARG A 83 8.54 -13.22 3.17
N GLY A 84 8.14 -13.10 4.43
CA GLY A 84 8.14 -11.85 5.19
C GLY A 84 6.91 -10.95 4.95
N LYS A 85 5.98 -11.37 4.09
CA LYS A 85 4.68 -10.71 3.87
C LYS A 85 3.54 -11.62 4.34
N VAL A 86 2.44 -11.03 4.78
CA VAL A 86 1.17 -11.73 4.94
C VAL A 86 0.53 -11.88 3.56
N VAL A 87 0.13 -13.09 3.18
CA VAL A 87 -0.41 -13.41 1.84
C VAL A 87 -1.77 -14.08 1.99
N LEU A 88 -2.74 -13.63 1.19
CA LEU A 88 -4.06 -14.26 1.03
C LEU A 88 -4.10 -14.94 -0.34
N LEU A 89 -4.50 -16.22 -0.37
CA LEU A 89 -4.81 -16.95 -1.60
C LEU A 89 -6.33 -17.06 -1.73
N GLU A 90 -6.88 -16.59 -2.84
CA GLU A 90 -8.31 -16.61 -3.12
C GLU A 90 -8.59 -17.40 -4.39
N PHE A 91 -9.39 -18.46 -4.25
CA PHE A 91 -9.86 -19.26 -5.39
C PHE A 91 -11.24 -18.78 -5.81
N TRP A 92 -11.37 -18.37 -7.07
CA TRP A 92 -12.63 -17.85 -7.62
C TRP A 92 -12.80 -18.27 -9.09
N THR A 93 -14.00 -18.07 -9.63
CA THR A 93 -14.32 -18.25 -11.06
C THR A 93 -15.06 -17.02 -11.58
N PHE A 94 -14.89 -16.70 -12.85
CA PHE A 94 -15.82 -15.79 -13.52
C PHE A 94 -17.19 -16.48 -13.61
N GLY A 95 -18.25 -15.72 -13.39
CA GLY A 95 -19.64 -16.19 -13.48
C GLY A 95 -20.11 -16.29 -14.93
#